data_AF-A0A4P9YT23-F1
#
_entry.id   AF-A0A4P9YT23-F1
#
_cell.length_a   1.000
_cell.length_b   1.000
_cell.length_c   1.000
_cell.angle_alpha   90.00
_cell.angle_beta   90.00
_cell.angle_gamma   90.00
#
_symmetry.space_group_name_H-M   'P 1'
#
loop_
_entity.id
_entity.type
_entity.pdbx_description
1 polymer ?
#
loop_
_entity_poly.entity_id
_entity_poly.type
_entity_poly.pdbx_seq_one_letter_code
_entity_poly.pdbx_strand_id
1 'polypeptide(L)'
;MPRGNLETIHPRAMVLASVAEQLDRSDLTDPMDMAPEAASKSTSKQATTSSLNTVNEICEAMIAHLTKLDEQTYLHTILISYIRKSPTDIVGALSVIHQLQRTNAMAPSERKAMTDQQLGEAIKFISVMVDFKRLYDEALGMYDFMLVLLVIQNSHLDPREHIPFLNELRALPLAYRHFRIDDHLGRHVKAMTNLWSAAYVVKHQLYAPACEVAASNPSKLRLIHKAHAEYLKEQKDIIGAGQAYQLAREFEPAIECYLEANQWRAMFTIAHQQSYTRAQLAALARTAIDNLSNERRYADAAIVADEYLQDAEMTVSLLVEAGQWMEAGRKARACNRGDLIETCILAGLEEGADRLLEDMEMAEAQLDKQYPRLLELRKEFLSRPAEIDEHNVLLDDVEIQSSSTALTSQFSRFTLTTATHSTR
;
A
#
# COMPACT_ATOMS: atom_id res chain seq x y z
N MET A 1 -44.39 40.72 40.84
CA MET A 1 -43.10 40.21 41.35
C MET A 1 -42.96 38.77 40.90
N PRO A 2 -41.93 38.39 40.13
CA PRO A 2 -41.72 36.98 39.79
C PRO A 2 -41.36 36.22 41.07
N ARG A 3 -41.93 35.02 41.24
CA ARG A 3 -41.70 34.16 42.41
C ARG A 3 -40.23 33.72 42.39
N GLY A 4 -39.46 34.14 43.39
CA GLY A 4 -38.03 33.92 43.45
C GLY A 4 -37.69 32.51 43.92
N ASN A 5 -37.44 31.60 42.98
CA ASN A 5 -36.60 30.44 43.24
C ASN A 5 -35.15 30.83 42.91
N LEU A 6 -34.23 30.59 43.85
CA LEU A 6 -32.80 30.75 43.61
C LEU A 6 -32.32 29.51 42.84
N GLU A 7 -31.93 29.68 41.59
CA GLU A 7 -31.22 28.65 40.84
C GLU A 7 -29.73 28.81 41.10
N THR A 8 -29.09 27.75 41.59
CA THR A 8 -27.63 27.72 41.76
C THR A 8 -27.01 27.48 40.40
N ILE A 9 -26.22 28.44 39.92
CA ILE A 9 -25.45 28.29 38.69
C ILE A 9 -24.00 27.91 39.02
N HIS A 10 -23.44 27.00 38.23
CA HIS A 10 -22.03 26.61 38.30
C HIS A 10 -21.32 27.05 37.01
N PRO A 11 -20.79 28.29 36.94
CA PRO A 11 -20.11 28.78 35.76
C PRO A 11 -18.92 27.89 35.40
N ARG A 12 -18.91 27.38 34.16
CA ARG A 12 -17.88 26.45 33.65
C ARG A 12 -16.45 26.94 33.89
N ALA A 13 -16.21 28.25 33.74
CA ALA A 13 -14.89 28.83 33.94
C ALA A 13 -14.40 28.71 35.41
N MET A 14 -15.31 28.86 36.39
CA MET A 14 -14.94 28.72 37.81
C MET A 14 -14.70 27.25 38.19
N VAL A 15 -15.50 26.33 37.64
CA VAL A 15 -15.30 24.88 37.85
C VAL A 15 -13.96 24.43 37.27
N LEU A 16 -13.65 24.81 36.02
CA LEU A 16 -12.38 24.44 35.38
C LEU A 16 -11.16 25.06 36.07
N ALA A 17 -11.27 26.29 36.59
CA ALA A 17 -10.18 26.92 37.34
C ALA A 17 -9.89 26.16 38.65
N SER A 18 -10.93 25.73 39.38
CA SER A 18 -10.78 24.91 40.59
C SER A 18 -10.13 23.56 40.29
N VAL A 19 -10.56 22.88 39.22
CA VAL A 19 -9.98 21.58 38.82
C VAL A 19 -8.53 21.73 38.36
N ALA A 20 -8.19 22.79 37.63
CA ALA A 20 -6.80 23.05 37.22
C ALA A 20 -5.89 23.28 38.43
N GLU A 21 -6.34 24.05 39.43
CA GLU A 21 -5.57 24.28 40.66
C GLU A 21 -5.37 22.99 41.48
N GLN A 22 -6.36 22.09 41.52
CA GLN A 22 -6.24 20.78 42.16
C GLN A 22 -5.22 19.88 41.41
N LEU A 23 -5.27 19.86 40.08
CA LEU A 23 -4.32 19.11 39.25
C LEU A 23 -2.88 19.62 39.41
N ASP A 24 -2.68 20.95 39.46
CA ASP A 24 -1.36 21.56 39.69
C ASP A 24 -0.79 21.18 41.07
N ARG A 25 -1.65 20.99 42.06
CA ARG A 25 -1.28 20.52 43.41
C ARG A 25 -1.11 19.01 43.51
N SER A 26 -1.33 18.27 42.43
CA SER A 26 -1.35 16.79 42.40
C SER A 26 -2.34 16.18 43.39
N ASP A 27 -3.40 16.91 43.74
CA ASP A 27 -4.43 16.46 44.66
C ASP A 27 -5.57 15.79 43.87
N LEU A 28 -5.58 14.46 43.89
CA LEU A 28 -6.46 13.61 43.07
C LEU A 28 -7.52 12.87 43.92
N THR A 29 -7.69 13.22 45.19
CA THR A 29 -8.48 12.41 46.15
C THR A 29 -9.99 12.63 46.09
N ASP A 30 -10.49 13.70 45.45
CA ASP A 30 -11.92 13.99 45.34
C ASP A 30 -12.46 13.75 43.91
N PRO A 31 -13.03 12.56 43.62
CA PRO A 31 -13.51 12.21 42.29
C PRO A 31 -14.77 12.98 41.86
N MET A 32 -15.48 13.61 42.79
CA MET A 32 -16.77 14.26 42.55
C MET A 32 -16.65 15.66 41.92
N ASP A 33 -15.51 16.34 42.10
CA ASP A 33 -15.28 17.70 41.60
C ASP A 33 -14.59 17.75 40.21
N MET A 34 -13.97 16.65 39.77
CA MET A 34 -13.21 16.62 38.51
C MET A 34 -14.06 16.32 37.26
N ALA A 35 -15.30 15.84 37.41
CA ALA A 35 -16.17 15.52 36.29
C ALA A 35 -17.17 16.66 36.04
N PRO A 36 -17.03 17.48 34.98
CA PRO A 36 -18.10 18.38 34.59
C PRO A 36 -19.30 17.52 34.11
N GLU A 37 -20.44 17.59 34.81
CA GLU A 37 -21.73 17.01 34.37
C GLU A 37 -22.14 17.46 32.95
N ALA A 38 -21.49 18.50 32.41
CA ALA A 38 -21.60 18.93 31.03
C ALA A 38 -20.37 18.50 30.20
N ALA A 39 -20.25 17.22 29.87
CA ALA A 39 -19.32 16.73 28.86
C ALA A 39 -19.72 17.29 27.48
N SER A 40 -19.16 18.44 27.13
CA SER A 40 -19.26 19.00 25.78
C SER A 40 -18.36 18.18 24.86
N LYS A 41 -18.93 17.47 23.87
CA LYS A 41 -18.15 16.96 22.73
C LYS A 41 -17.56 18.16 21.99
N SER A 42 -16.30 18.48 22.27
CA SER A 42 -15.54 19.45 21.48
C SER A 42 -15.16 18.80 20.15
N THR A 43 -15.99 19.00 19.13
CA THR A 43 -15.69 18.67 17.74
C THR A 43 -14.66 19.68 17.21
N SER A 44 -13.38 19.48 17.51
CA SER A 44 -12.30 20.10 16.73
C SER A 44 -11.65 19.00 15.88
N LYS A 45 -12.06 18.94 14.61
CA LYS A 45 -11.51 18.03 13.59
C LYS A 45 -10.16 18.59 13.10
N GLN A 46 -9.13 18.62 13.94
CA GLN A 46 -7.77 19.01 13.52
C GLN A 46 -6.71 18.60 14.57
N ALA A 47 -6.66 17.31 14.94
CA ALA A 47 -5.55 16.72 15.73
C ALA A 47 -5.58 15.19 15.68
N THR A 48 -5.44 14.59 14.49
CA THR A 48 -5.65 13.13 14.32
C THR A 48 -4.41 12.26 14.53
N THR A 49 -3.20 12.81 14.67
CA THR A 49 -1.97 12.01 14.89
C THR A 49 -1.37 12.16 16.29
N SER A 50 -1.39 13.34 16.91
CA SER A 50 -0.83 13.51 18.27
C SER A 50 -1.71 12.90 19.37
N SER A 51 -3.03 12.97 19.23
CA SER A 51 -3.99 12.48 20.23
C SER A 51 -4.08 10.95 20.33
N LEU A 52 -3.73 10.22 19.27
CA LEU A 52 -3.70 8.75 19.27
C LEU A 52 -2.49 8.22 20.05
N ASN A 53 -1.34 8.86 19.90
CA ASN A 53 -0.13 8.50 20.64
C ASN A 53 -0.30 8.77 22.14
N THR A 54 -0.92 9.88 22.53
CA THR A 54 -1.13 10.19 23.95
C THR A 54 -2.03 9.18 24.66
N VAL A 55 -3.09 8.66 24.00
CA VAL A 55 -3.93 7.60 24.59
C VAL A 55 -3.12 6.32 24.81
N ASN A 56 -2.31 5.91 23.84
CA ASN A 56 -1.48 4.71 23.97
C ASN A 56 -0.42 4.89 25.06
N GLU A 57 0.25 6.05 25.12
CA GLU A 57 1.24 6.38 26.16
C GLU A 57 0.64 6.35 27.57
N ILE A 58 -0.54 6.93 27.77
CA ILE A 58 -1.25 6.90 29.06
C ILE A 58 -1.64 5.46 29.42
N CYS A 59 -2.18 4.69 28.46
CA CYS A 59 -2.53 3.29 28.70
C CYS A 59 -1.30 2.46 29.08
N GLU A 60 -0.17 2.67 28.44
CA GLU A 60 1.09 1.97 28.74
C GLU A 60 1.65 2.36 30.11
N ALA A 61 1.63 3.64 30.48
CA ALA A 61 2.02 4.09 31.81
C ALA A 61 1.12 3.47 32.89
N MET A 62 -0.20 3.47 32.68
CA MET A 62 -1.18 2.85 33.59
C MET A 62 -0.91 1.36 33.75
N ILE A 63 -0.75 0.62 32.65
CA ILE A 63 -0.41 -0.81 32.69
C ILE A 63 0.87 -1.04 33.48
N ALA A 64 1.95 -0.31 33.16
CA ALA A 64 3.24 -0.49 33.79
C ALA A 64 3.23 -0.19 35.30
N HIS A 65 2.51 0.85 35.73
CA HIS A 65 2.41 1.21 37.14
C HIS A 65 1.50 0.26 37.92
N LEU A 66 0.31 -0.05 37.41
CA LEU A 66 -0.66 -0.89 38.10
C LEU A 66 -0.20 -2.35 38.22
N THR A 67 0.47 -2.87 37.19
CA THR A 67 1.06 -4.22 37.23
C THR A 67 2.16 -4.34 38.30
N LYS A 68 2.96 -3.27 38.49
CA LYS A 68 4.00 -3.22 39.54
C LYS A 68 3.42 -3.13 40.95
N LEU A 69 2.27 -2.47 41.11
CA LEU A 69 1.62 -2.31 42.41
C LEU A 69 0.97 -3.62 42.86
N ASP A 70 -0.04 -4.07 42.11
CA ASP A 70 -0.72 -5.35 42.33
C ASP A 70 -1.57 -5.71 41.11
N GLU A 71 -1.05 -6.60 40.27
CA GLU A 71 -1.70 -7.04 39.03
C GLU A 71 -3.08 -7.68 39.28
N GLN A 72 -3.29 -8.37 40.41
CA GLN A 72 -4.56 -9.03 40.69
C GLN A 72 -5.64 -8.03 41.12
N THR A 73 -5.28 -7.07 41.98
CA THR A 73 -6.21 -6.05 42.48
C THR A 73 -6.64 -5.10 41.37
N TYR A 74 -5.73 -4.73 40.47
CA TYR A 74 -5.99 -3.78 39.38
C TYR A 74 -6.28 -4.45 38.03
N LEU A 75 -6.56 -5.76 38.00
CA LEU A 75 -6.72 -6.54 36.79
C LEU A 75 -7.68 -5.89 35.77
N HIS A 76 -8.89 -5.53 36.20
CA HIS A 76 -9.89 -4.92 35.31
C HIS A 76 -9.41 -3.61 34.68
N THR A 77 -8.71 -2.77 35.45
CA THR A 77 -8.16 -1.51 34.95
C THR A 77 -7.04 -1.77 33.95
N ILE A 78 -6.15 -2.71 34.26
CA ILE A 78 -5.07 -3.13 33.35
C ILE A 78 -5.65 -3.64 32.03
N LEU A 79 -6.66 -4.51 32.09
CA LEU A 79 -7.33 -5.06 30.91
C LEU A 79 -8.01 -3.97 30.08
N ILE A 80 -8.73 -3.03 30.71
CA ILE A 80 -9.29 -1.87 29.99
C ILE A 80 -8.20 -1.05 29.32
N SER A 81 -7.07 -0.80 30.00
CA SER A 81 -5.97 -0.05 29.40
C SER A 81 -5.44 -0.71 28.14
N TYR A 82 -5.37 -2.05 28.07
CA TYR A 82 -5.05 -2.78 26.84
C TYR A 82 -6.13 -2.63 25.76
N ILE A 83 -7.41 -2.79 26.13
CA ILE A 83 -8.53 -2.69 25.19
C ILE A 83 -8.75 -1.26 24.64
N ARG A 84 -8.37 -0.24 25.41
CA ARG A 84 -8.51 1.17 25.03
C ARG A 84 -7.41 1.68 24.11
N LYS A 85 -6.32 0.92 23.92
CA LYS A 85 -5.29 1.24 22.92
C LYS A 85 -5.89 1.33 21.52
N SER A 86 -5.22 2.09 20.65
CA SER A 86 -5.54 2.18 19.23
C SER A 86 -4.32 1.77 18.40
N PRO A 87 -4.34 0.61 17.70
CA PRO A 87 -5.44 -0.37 17.67
C PRO A 87 -5.61 -1.12 19.01
N THR A 88 -6.82 -1.67 19.24
CA THR A 88 -7.16 -2.44 20.45
C THR A 88 -6.22 -3.63 20.66
N ASP A 89 -5.57 -3.70 21.81
CA ASP A 89 -4.59 -4.74 22.13
C ASP A 89 -5.21 -5.91 22.89
N ILE A 90 -5.94 -6.77 22.17
CA ILE A 90 -6.58 -7.96 22.73
C ILE A 90 -5.54 -8.99 23.18
N VAL A 91 -4.46 -9.16 22.41
CA VAL A 91 -3.39 -10.12 22.71
C VAL A 91 -2.70 -9.75 24.01
N GLY A 92 -2.43 -8.46 24.25
CA GLY A 92 -1.88 -7.97 25.52
C GLY A 92 -2.81 -8.26 26.69
N ALA A 93 -4.10 -7.95 26.57
CA ALA A 93 -5.09 -8.24 27.61
C ALA A 93 -5.18 -9.74 27.94
N LEU A 94 -5.26 -10.60 26.90
CA LEU A 94 -5.30 -12.05 27.08
C LEU A 94 -3.98 -12.62 27.61
N SER A 95 -2.84 -11.98 27.32
CA SER A 95 -1.53 -12.37 27.85
C SER A 95 -1.45 -12.19 29.36
N VAL A 96 -2.05 -11.14 29.92
CA VAL A 96 -2.17 -10.94 31.38
C VAL A 96 -2.96 -12.10 32.01
N ILE A 97 -4.12 -12.42 31.44
CA ILE A 97 -4.96 -13.53 31.91
C ILE A 97 -4.22 -14.87 31.81
N HIS A 98 -3.50 -15.11 30.72
CA HIS A 98 -2.68 -16.30 30.51
C HIS A 98 -1.55 -16.42 31.54
N GLN A 99 -0.86 -15.33 31.86
CA GLN A 99 0.20 -15.31 32.87
C GLN A 99 -0.34 -15.60 34.27
N LEU A 100 -1.48 -15.01 34.63
CA LEU A 100 -2.16 -15.30 35.90
C LEU A 100 -2.61 -16.78 35.96
N GLN A 101 -3.15 -17.32 34.87
CA GLN A 101 -3.53 -18.74 34.80
C GLN A 101 -2.32 -19.68 35.01
N ARG A 102 -1.16 -19.36 34.42
CA ARG A 102 0.07 -20.16 34.57
C ARG A 102 0.70 -20.06 35.95
N THR A 103 0.71 -18.87 36.56
CA THR A 103 1.26 -18.68 37.90
C THR A 103 0.46 -19.46 38.94
N ASN A 104 -0.87 -19.50 38.82
CA ASN A 104 -1.74 -20.31 39.67
C ASN A 104 -1.44 -21.82 39.56
N ALA A 105 -1.09 -22.31 38.37
CA ALA A 105 -0.77 -23.73 38.16
C ALA A 105 0.61 -24.14 38.70
N MET A 106 1.58 -23.21 38.75
CA MET A 106 2.97 -23.48 39.12
C MET A 106 3.25 -23.34 40.63
N ALA A 107 2.53 -22.46 41.34
CA ALA A 107 2.74 -22.19 42.76
C ALA A 107 1.41 -22.10 43.54
N PRO A 108 0.69 -23.22 43.70
CA PRO A 108 -0.65 -23.24 44.31
C PRO A 108 -0.69 -22.87 45.81
N SER A 109 0.48 -22.74 46.46
CA SER A 109 0.60 -22.61 47.92
C SER A 109 1.09 -21.23 48.42
N GLU A 110 1.42 -20.30 47.52
CA GLU A 110 1.90 -18.96 47.89
C GLU A 110 1.09 -17.87 47.16
N ARG A 111 0.54 -16.93 47.95
CA ARG A 111 -0.40 -15.84 47.55
C ARG A 111 -1.78 -16.34 47.09
N LYS A 112 -2.78 -15.44 47.16
CA LYS A 112 -4.15 -15.69 46.68
C LYS A 112 -4.11 -15.96 45.18
N ALA A 113 -3.95 -17.22 44.77
CA ALA A 113 -4.10 -17.61 43.38
C ALA A 113 -5.52 -17.26 42.91
N MET A 114 -5.65 -16.61 41.76
CA MET A 114 -6.97 -16.34 41.19
C MET A 114 -7.62 -17.67 40.75
N THR A 115 -8.90 -17.85 41.00
CA THR A 115 -9.61 -19.03 40.49
C THR A 115 -9.92 -18.86 38.99
N ASP A 116 -10.14 -19.98 38.29
CA ASP A 116 -10.63 -19.94 36.89
C ASP A 116 -11.95 -19.16 36.77
N GLN A 117 -12.77 -19.13 37.82
CA GLN A 117 -13.96 -18.30 37.88
C GLN A 117 -13.62 -16.80 37.82
N GLN A 118 -12.64 -16.34 38.61
CA GLN A 118 -12.23 -14.93 38.61
C GLN A 118 -11.59 -14.52 37.28
N LEU A 119 -10.82 -15.42 36.65
CA LEU A 119 -10.28 -15.18 35.31
C LEU A 119 -11.40 -15.16 34.25
N GLY A 120 -12.40 -16.03 34.38
CA GLY A 120 -13.58 -16.04 33.53
C GLY A 120 -14.42 -14.77 33.65
N GLU A 121 -14.56 -14.21 34.87
CA GLU A 121 -15.19 -12.91 35.11
C GLU A 121 -14.43 -11.78 34.42
N ALA A 122 -13.09 -11.81 34.43
CA ALA A 122 -12.26 -10.84 33.72
C ALA A 122 -12.44 -10.91 32.19
N ILE A 123 -12.61 -12.11 31.61
CA ILE A 123 -12.94 -12.29 30.19
C ILE A 123 -14.32 -11.70 29.87
N LYS A 124 -15.34 -11.99 30.71
CA LYS A 124 -16.69 -11.43 30.54
C LYS A 124 -16.67 -9.91 30.63
N PHE A 125 -15.83 -9.37 31.51
CA PHE A 125 -15.66 -7.92 31.66
C PHE A 125 -15.14 -7.26 30.37
N ILE A 126 -14.04 -7.76 29.80
CA ILE A 126 -13.53 -7.21 28.53
C ILE A 126 -14.47 -7.50 27.35
N SER A 127 -15.30 -8.55 27.44
CA SER A 127 -16.28 -8.86 26.38
C SER A 127 -17.38 -7.81 26.20
N VAL A 128 -17.57 -6.94 27.20
CA VAL A 128 -18.48 -5.78 27.08
C VAL A 128 -17.98 -4.81 26.00
N MET A 129 -16.68 -4.78 25.74
CA MET A 129 -16.04 -3.88 24.78
C MET A 129 -15.55 -4.59 23.51
N VAL A 130 -15.33 -5.90 23.58
CA VAL A 130 -14.80 -6.71 22.47
C VAL A 130 -15.66 -7.97 22.31
N ASP A 131 -16.11 -8.26 21.10
CA ASP A 131 -16.89 -9.47 20.83
C ASP A 131 -16.13 -10.77 21.21
N PHE A 132 -16.85 -11.75 21.76
CA PHE A 132 -16.33 -13.06 22.12
C PHE A 132 -15.71 -13.79 20.93
N LYS A 133 -16.24 -13.62 19.72
CA LYS A 133 -15.61 -14.20 18.53
C LYS A 133 -14.18 -13.68 18.35
N ARG A 134 -13.96 -12.37 18.52
CA ARG A 134 -12.62 -11.77 18.43
C ARG A 134 -11.70 -12.24 19.56
N LEU A 135 -12.22 -12.36 20.78
CA LEU A 135 -11.46 -12.91 21.92
C LEU A 135 -11.04 -14.36 21.65
N TYR A 136 -11.95 -15.18 21.10
CA TYR A 136 -11.66 -16.55 20.71
C TYR A 136 -10.61 -16.62 19.59
N ASP A 137 -10.78 -15.85 18.52
CA ASP A 137 -9.85 -15.82 17.38
C ASP A 137 -8.43 -15.41 17.82
N GLU A 138 -8.32 -14.39 18.69
CA GLU A 138 -7.04 -13.95 19.24
C GLU A 138 -6.42 -14.97 20.20
N ALA A 139 -7.22 -15.56 21.10
CA ALA A 139 -6.76 -16.62 21.99
C ALA A 139 -6.25 -17.84 21.21
N LEU A 140 -6.96 -18.24 20.14
CA LEU A 140 -6.54 -19.34 19.27
C LEU A 140 -5.20 -19.03 18.61
N GLY A 141 -5.02 -17.78 18.18
CA GLY A 141 -3.79 -17.27 17.60
C GLY A 141 -2.62 -17.10 18.57
N MET A 142 -2.84 -17.26 19.88
CA MET A 142 -1.78 -17.37 20.90
C MET A 142 -1.30 -18.82 21.08
N TYR A 143 -1.93 -19.78 20.37
CA TYR A 143 -1.62 -21.21 20.40
C TYR A 143 -1.76 -21.89 21.77
N ASP A 144 -2.42 -21.25 22.74
CA ASP A 144 -2.71 -21.84 24.05
C ASP A 144 -4.17 -22.29 24.17
N PHE A 145 -4.38 -23.61 24.13
CA PHE A 145 -5.72 -24.18 24.17
C PHE A 145 -6.38 -24.09 25.56
N MET A 146 -5.60 -23.89 26.63
CA MET A 146 -6.19 -23.67 27.96
C MET A 146 -6.88 -22.31 28.04
N LEU A 147 -6.22 -21.26 27.54
CA LEU A 147 -6.82 -19.95 27.40
C LEU A 147 -8.04 -19.98 26.47
N VAL A 148 -7.96 -20.66 25.32
CA VAL A 148 -9.10 -20.79 24.39
C VAL A 148 -10.30 -21.45 25.06
N LEU A 149 -10.08 -22.52 25.82
CA LEU A 149 -11.15 -23.20 26.56
C LEU A 149 -11.76 -22.30 27.64
N LEU A 150 -10.94 -21.51 28.33
CA LEU A 150 -11.43 -20.53 29.30
C LEU A 150 -12.33 -19.47 28.65
N VAL A 151 -11.97 -18.99 27.44
CA VAL A 151 -12.81 -18.08 26.66
C VAL A 151 -14.12 -18.75 26.26
N ILE A 152 -14.08 -19.98 25.70
CA ILE A 152 -15.29 -20.73 25.29
C ILE A 152 -16.25 -20.88 26.48
N GLN A 153 -15.76 -21.38 27.62
CA GLN A 153 -16.57 -21.64 28.82
C GLN A 153 -17.26 -20.38 29.37
N ASN A 154 -16.67 -19.21 29.15
CA ASN A 154 -17.17 -17.93 29.65
C ASN A 154 -17.88 -17.09 28.57
N SER A 155 -18.08 -17.65 27.38
CA SER A 155 -18.71 -17.01 26.23
C SER A 155 -20.08 -17.61 25.92
N HIS A 156 -20.76 -17.04 24.91
CA HIS A 156 -21.97 -17.60 24.32
C HIS A 156 -21.69 -18.49 23.09
N LEU A 157 -20.42 -18.82 22.83
CA LEU A 157 -20.02 -19.70 21.72
C LEU A 157 -20.46 -21.14 22.00
N ASP A 158 -20.90 -21.88 20.97
CA ASP A 158 -21.33 -23.28 21.13
C ASP A 158 -20.10 -24.20 21.29
N PRO A 159 -19.91 -24.87 22.45
CA PRO A 159 -18.79 -25.79 22.64
C PRO A 159 -18.80 -26.96 21.65
N ARG A 160 -19.96 -27.34 21.11
CA ARG A 160 -20.07 -28.42 20.11
C ARG A 160 -19.46 -28.05 18.77
N GLU A 161 -19.35 -26.77 18.46
CA GLU A 161 -18.70 -26.27 17.26
C GLU A 161 -17.18 -26.19 17.46
N HIS A 162 -16.72 -25.63 18.59
CA HIS A 162 -15.30 -25.31 18.79
C HIS A 162 -14.46 -26.45 19.39
N ILE A 163 -15.00 -27.28 20.29
CA ILE A 163 -14.24 -28.35 20.94
C ILE A 163 -13.77 -29.43 19.95
N PRO A 164 -14.59 -29.92 18.99
CA PRO A 164 -14.11 -30.88 18.00
C PRO A 164 -12.95 -30.34 17.18
N PHE A 165 -13.02 -29.08 16.74
CA PHE A 165 -11.94 -28.41 16.02
C PHE A 165 -10.64 -28.34 16.84
N LEU A 166 -10.71 -28.00 18.14
CA LEU A 166 -9.55 -28.03 19.02
C LEU A 166 -8.95 -29.44 19.14
N ASN A 167 -9.79 -30.47 19.26
CA ASN A 167 -9.32 -31.86 19.33
C ASN A 167 -8.62 -32.30 18.04
N GLU A 168 -9.15 -31.92 16.87
CA GLU A 168 -8.47 -32.14 15.59
C GLU A 168 -7.10 -31.46 15.58
N LEU A 169 -7.02 -30.19 15.99
CA LEU A 169 -5.75 -29.45 16.04
C LEU A 169 -4.73 -30.09 16.98
N ARG A 170 -5.17 -30.61 18.15
CA ARG A 170 -4.28 -31.31 19.10
C ARG A 170 -3.64 -32.56 18.50
N ALA A 171 -4.33 -33.26 17.60
CA ALA A 171 -3.83 -34.46 16.94
C ALA A 171 -2.73 -34.16 15.91
N LEU A 172 -2.56 -32.90 15.49
CA LEU A 172 -1.60 -32.52 14.45
C LEU A 172 -0.20 -32.24 15.02
N PRO A 173 0.86 -32.47 14.22
CA PRO A 173 2.22 -32.01 14.54
C PRO A 173 2.27 -30.49 14.74
N LEU A 174 3.17 -30.01 15.59
CA LEU A 174 3.20 -28.62 16.05
C LEU A 174 3.20 -27.58 14.91
N ALA A 175 4.12 -27.71 13.94
CA ALA A 175 4.21 -26.77 12.82
C ALA A 175 2.93 -26.78 11.95
N TYR A 176 2.37 -27.96 11.69
CA TYR A 176 1.14 -28.09 10.91
C TYR A 176 -0.09 -27.59 11.68
N ARG A 177 -0.09 -27.76 13.01
CA ARG A 177 -1.12 -27.20 13.90
C ARG A 177 -1.12 -25.68 13.83
N HIS A 178 0.02 -25.02 13.99
CA HIS A 178 0.11 -23.57 13.90
C HIS A 178 -0.25 -23.06 12.50
N PHE A 179 0.19 -23.75 11.44
CA PHE A 179 -0.24 -23.46 10.07
C PHE A 179 -1.77 -23.49 9.93
N ARG A 180 -2.45 -24.56 10.38
CA ARG A 180 -3.91 -24.66 10.30
C ARG A 180 -4.62 -23.60 11.12
N ILE A 181 -4.10 -23.24 12.29
CA ILE A 181 -4.64 -22.18 13.14
C ILE A 181 -4.54 -20.84 12.41
N ASP A 182 -3.36 -20.46 11.94
CA ASP A 182 -3.17 -19.17 11.28
C ASP A 182 -3.92 -19.09 9.95
N ASP A 183 -4.00 -20.19 9.19
CA ASP A 183 -4.80 -20.25 7.96
C ASP A 183 -6.29 -20.05 8.26
N HIS A 184 -6.81 -20.71 9.30
CA HIS A 184 -8.19 -20.54 9.76
C HIS A 184 -8.49 -19.09 10.19
N LEU A 185 -7.52 -18.43 10.83
CA LEU A 185 -7.63 -17.04 11.27
C LEU A 185 -7.39 -16.00 10.16
N GLY A 186 -7.10 -16.43 8.92
CA GLY A 186 -6.76 -15.53 7.81
C GLY A 186 -5.37 -14.88 7.93
N ARG A 187 -4.53 -15.35 8.86
CA ARG A 187 -3.17 -14.84 9.11
C ARG A 187 -2.16 -15.51 8.16
N HIS A 188 -2.39 -15.40 6.86
CA HIS A 188 -1.72 -16.20 5.83
C HIS A 188 -0.18 -16.06 5.83
N VAL A 189 0.36 -14.89 6.18
CA VAL A 189 1.82 -14.70 6.32
C VAL A 189 2.39 -15.59 7.44
N LYS A 190 1.73 -15.64 8.61
CA LYS A 190 2.13 -16.51 9.73
C LYS A 190 1.88 -17.99 9.41
N ALA A 191 0.79 -18.30 8.71
CA ALA A 191 0.55 -19.66 8.25
C ALA A 191 1.72 -20.15 7.37
N MET A 192 2.08 -19.36 6.36
CA MET A 192 3.19 -19.66 5.46
C MET A 192 4.53 -19.81 6.19
N THR A 193 4.80 -19.01 7.23
CA THR A 193 6.06 -19.15 8.01
C THR A 193 6.10 -20.44 8.80
N ASN A 194 4.95 -20.90 9.32
CA ASN A 194 4.82 -22.17 10.03
C ASN A 194 4.96 -23.38 9.10
N LEU A 195 4.44 -23.29 7.86
CA LEU A 195 4.56 -24.34 6.86
C LEU A 195 4.77 -23.76 5.46
N TRP A 196 6.00 -23.86 4.98
CA TRP A 196 6.36 -23.39 3.64
C TRP A 196 5.69 -24.22 2.54
N SER A 197 4.98 -23.55 1.64
CA SER A 197 4.45 -24.17 0.41
C SER A 197 4.34 -23.13 -0.70
N ALA A 198 4.95 -23.39 -1.86
CA ALA A 198 4.88 -22.49 -3.01
C ALA A 198 3.44 -22.35 -3.53
N ALA A 199 2.67 -23.44 -3.55
CA ALA A 199 1.27 -23.39 -3.96
C ALA A 199 0.42 -22.51 -3.03
N TYR A 200 0.74 -22.48 -1.73
CA TYR A 200 0.06 -21.61 -0.77
C TYR A 200 0.42 -20.13 -0.98
N VAL A 201 1.69 -19.83 -1.30
CA VAL A 201 2.13 -18.48 -1.67
C VAL A 201 1.36 -17.95 -2.87
N VAL A 202 1.21 -18.77 -3.93
CA VAL A 202 0.44 -18.41 -5.12
C VAL A 202 -1.03 -18.18 -4.79
N LYS A 203 -1.65 -19.12 -4.07
CA LYS A 203 -3.06 -19.07 -3.69
C LYS A 203 -3.42 -17.77 -2.93
N HIS A 204 -2.55 -17.33 -2.03
CA HIS A 204 -2.78 -16.14 -1.19
C HIS A 204 -1.96 -14.91 -1.64
N GLN A 205 -1.30 -14.97 -2.79
CA GLN A 205 -0.49 -13.89 -3.39
C GLN A 205 0.56 -13.29 -2.42
N LEU A 206 1.24 -14.15 -1.63
CA LEU A 206 2.15 -13.74 -0.56
C LEU A 206 3.60 -13.51 -1.02
N TYR A 207 3.82 -13.03 -2.24
CA TYR A 207 5.16 -13.05 -2.87
C TYR A 207 6.21 -12.25 -2.09
N ALA A 208 5.89 -11.03 -1.63
CA ALA A 208 6.85 -10.21 -0.89
C ALA A 208 7.22 -10.80 0.50
N PRO A 209 6.26 -11.15 1.38
CA PRO A 209 6.58 -11.84 2.63
C PRO A 209 7.30 -13.18 2.42
N ALA A 210 6.95 -13.90 1.35
CA ALA A 210 7.60 -15.16 1.01
C ALA A 210 9.10 -14.97 0.71
N CYS A 211 9.48 -13.89 0.01
CA CYS A 211 10.87 -13.56 -0.26
C CYS A 211 11.66 -13.26 1.03
N GLU A 212 11.05 -12.55 1.99
CA GLU A 212 11.68 -12.26 3.29
C GLU A 212 12.00 -13.56 4.05
N VAL A 213 11.03 -14.48 4.13
CA VAL A 213 11.19 -15.78 4.79
C VAL A 213 12.22 -16.65 4.07
N ALA A 214 12.27 -16.57 2.74
CA ALA A 214 13.19 -17.34 1.90
C ALA A 214 14.56 -16.66 1.69
N ALA A 215 14.84 -15.51 2.30
CA ALA A 215 16.02 -14.69 2.00
C ALA A 215 17.36 -15.46 2.08
N SER A 216 17.48 -16.40 3.02
CA SER A 216 18.68 -17.23 3.20
C SER A 216 18.73 -18.46 2.28
N ASN A 217 17.69 -18.73 1.49
CA ASN A 217 17.57 -19.92 0.66
C ASN A 217 17.36 -19.55 -0.82
N PRO A 218 18.44 -19.52 -1.62
CA PRO A 218 18.38 -19.17 -3.04
C PRO A 218 17.46 -20.05 -3.87
N SER A 219 17.36 -21.36 -3.56
CA SER A 219 16.46 -22.26 -4.30
C SER A 219 14.98 -21.93 -4.09
N LYS A 220 14.60 -21.56 -2.85
CA LYS A 220 13.24 -21.11 -2.55
C LYS A 220 12.94 -19.77 -3.21
N LEU A 221 13.88 -18.82 -3.15
CA LEU A 221 13.73 -17.51 -3.82
C LEU A 221 13.46 -17.67 -5.31
N ARG A 222 14.20 -18.53 -6.00
CA ARG A 222 13.96 -18.78 -7.43
C ARG A 222 12.56 -19.29 -7.71
N LEU A 223 12.06 -20.21 -6.89
CA LEU A 223 10.70 -20.76 -7.03
C LEU A 223 9.62 -19.69 -6.81
N ILE A 224 9.82 -18.79 -5.82
CA ILE A 224 8.90 -17.68 -5.55
C ILE A 224 8.90 -16.69 -6.72
N HIS A 225 10.07 -16.29 -7.19
CA HIS A 225 10.20 -15.37 -8.30
C HIS A 225 9.59 -15.93 -9.58
N LYS A 226 9.75 -17.23 -9.84
CA LYS A 226 9.11 -17.90 -10.98
C LYS A 226 7.58 -17.82 -10.88
N ALA A 227 7.02 -18.22 -9.74
CA ALA A 227 5.58 -18.18 -9.52
C ALA A 227 5.03 -16.73 -9.58
N HIS A 228 5.80 -15.77 -9.07
CA HIS A 228 5.45 -14.35 -9.17
C HIS A 228 5.46 -13.86 -10.62
N ALA A 229 6.42 -14.31 -11.42
CA ALA A 229 6.51 -13.96 -12.84
C ALA A 229 5.31 -14.48 -13.63
N GLU A 230 4.88 -15.73 -13.36
CA GLU A 230 3.68 -16.33 -13.96
C GLU A 230 2.43 -15.50 -13.60
N TYR A 231 2.26 -15.13 -12.33
CA TYR A 231 1.17 -14.26 -11.88
C TYR A 231 1.20 -12.87 -12.55
N LEU A 232 2.36 -12.21 -12.62
CA LEU A 232 2.49 -10.89 -13.25
C LEU A 232 2.14 -10.94 -14.73
N LYS A 233 2.52 -12.03 -15.43
CA LYS A 233 2.16 -12.25 -16.83
C LYS A 233 0.64 -12.37 -17.00
N GLU A 234 -0.05 -13.07 -16.10
CA GLU A 234 -1.52 -13.12 -16.08
C GLU A 234 -2.16 -11.74 -15.84
N GLN A 235 -1.54 -10.91 -14.99
CA GLN A 235 -1.96 -9.52 -14.76
C GLN A 235 -1.57 -8.55 -15.88
N LYS A 236 -0.94 -9.03 -16.96
CA LYS A 236 -0.41 -8.23 -18.08
C LYS A 236 0.70 -7.24 -17.71
N ASP A 237 1.32 -7.40 -16.54
CA ASP A 237 2.57 -6.69 -16.21
C ASP A 237 3.76 -7.46 -16.80
N ILE A 238 3.95 -7.30 -18.11
CA ILE A 238 4.97 -8.03 -18.87
C ILE A 238 6.39 -7.64 -18.43
N ILE A 239 6.61 -6.37 -18.07
CA ILE A 239 7.93 -5.89 -17.63
C ILE A 239 8.25 -6.46 -16.25
N GLY A 240 7.31 -6.42 -15.31
CA GLY A 240 7.46 -7.04 -13.99
C GLY A 240 7.67 -8.55 -14.09
N ALA A 241 6.94 -9.22 -14.97
CA ALA A 241 7.13 -10.66 -15.24
C ALA A 241 8.55 -10.96 -15.74
N GLY A 242 9.08 -10.18 -16.69
CA GLY A 242 10.46 -10.33 -17.18
C GLY A 242 11.50 -10.17 -16.07
N GLN A 243 11.33 -9.17 -15.19
CA GLN A 243 12.23 -8.97 -14.04
C GLN A 243 12.15 -10.13 -13.05
N ALA A 244 10.96 -10.63 -12.76
CA ALA A 244 10.75 -11.77 -11.87
C ALA A 244 11.34 -13.06 -12.46
N TYR A 245 11.18 -13.34 -13.75
CA TYR A 245 11.84 -14.47 -14.42
C TYR A 245 13.37 -14.35 -14.38
N GLN A 246 13.91 -13.15 -14.58
CA GLN A 246 15.36 -12.91 -14.46
C GLN A 246 15.86 -13.22 -13.04
N LEU A 247 15.16 -12.80 -11.99
CA LEU A 247 15.48 -13.13 -10.60
C LEU A 247 15.34 -14.64 -10.31
N ALA A 248 14.37 -15.30 -10.95
CA ALA A 248 14.21 -16.75 -10.90
C ALA A 248 15.33 -17.52 -11.61
N ARG A 249 16.14 -16.83 -12.44
CA ARG A 249 17.11 -17.41 -13.39
C ARG A 249 16.48 -18.27 -14.48
N GLU A 250 15.25 -17.93 -14.85
CA GLU A 250 14.54 -18.47 -16.01
C GLU A 250 14.73 -17.47 -17.16
N PHE A 251 15.84 -17.61 -17.89
CA PHE A 251 16.29 -16.55 -18.80
C PHE A 251 15.53 -16.52 -20.12
N GLU A 252 15.13 -17.67 -20.65
CA GLU A 252 14.36 -17.77 -21.89
C GLU A 252 12.98 -17.10 -21.74
N PRO A 253 12.17 -17.40 -20.69
CA PRO A 253 10.93 -16.67 -20.45
C PRO A 253 11.13 -15.17 -20.19
N ALA A 254 12.24 -14.79 -19.53
CA ALA A 254 12.55 -13.38 -19.32
C ALA A 254 12.81 -12.64 -20.65
N ILE A 255 13.58 -13.26 -21.56
CA ILE A 255 13.85 -12.73 -22.91
C ILE A 255 12.54 -12.56 -23.69
N GLU A 256 11.64 -13.55 -23.64
CA GLU A 256 10.32 -13.46 -24.29
C GLU A 256 9.50 -12.29 -23.76
N CYS A 257 9.41 -12.13 -22.44
CA CYS A 257 8.72 -10.99 -21.82
C CYS A 257 9.35 -9.66 -22.23
N TYR A 258 10.67 -9.53 -22.24
CA TYR A 258 11.32 -8.29 -22.65
C TYR A 258 11.18 -8.00 -24.15
N LEU A 259 11.11 -9.03 -24.98
CA LEU A 259 10.80 -8.87 -26.41
C LEU A 259 9.36 -8.38 -26.61
N GLU A 260 8.38 -8.97 -25.90
CA GLU A 260 6.98 -8.55 -25.95
C GLU A 260 6.78 -7.11 -25.44
N ALA A 261 7.53 -6.70 -24.41
CA ALA A 261 7.48 -5.35 -23.85
C ALA A 261 8.42 -4.33 -24.54
N ASN A 262 9.05 -4.69 -25.66
CA ASN A 262 9.98 -3.83 -26.41
C ASN A 262 11.13 -3.24 -25.55
N GLN A 263 11.58 -4.02 -24.55
CA GLN A 263 12.71 -3.74 -23.66
C GLN A 263 14.01 -4.38 -24.19
N TRP A 264 14.41 -3.99 -25.41
CA TRP A 264 15.53 -4.61 -26.12
C TRP A 264 16.85 -4.60 -25.35
N ARG A 265 17.13 -3.55 -24.57
CA ARG A 265 18.36 -3.47 -23.76
C ARG A 265 18.44 -4.57 -22.70
N ALA A 266 17.34 -4.79 -21.96
CA ALA A 266 17.26 -5.85 -20.96
C ALA A 266 17.34 -7.24 -21.61
N MET A 267 16.62 -7.43 -22.71
CA MET A 267 16.63 -8.64 -23.52
C MET A 267 18.05 -9.01 -24.00
N PHE A 268 18.78 -8.11 -24.66
CA PHE A 268 20.13 -8.38 -25.14
C PHE A 268 21.15 -8.55 -24.02
N THR A 269 20.96 -7.85 -22.89
CA THR A 269 21.79 -8.06 -21.68
C THR A 269 21.73 -9.52 -21.23
N ILE A 270 20.52 -10.09 -21.17
CA ILE A 270 20.32 -11.49 -20.78
C ILE A 270 20.81 -12.44 -21.87
N ALA A 271 20.54 -12.16 -23.14
CA ALA A 271 21.01 -12.99 -24.25
C ALA A 271 22.55 -13.11 -24.26
N HIS A 272 23.26 -12.01 -24.01
CA HIS A 272 24.71 -12.03 -23.84
C HIS A 272 25.16 -12.80 -22.59
N GLN A 273 24.46 -12.63 -21.47
CA GLN A 273 24.74 -13.38 -20.24
C GLN A 273 24.60 -14.90 -20.47
N GLN A 274 23.65 -15.33 -21.31
CA GLN A 274 23.46 -16.73 -21.71
C GLN A 274 24.36 -17.18 -22.86
N SER A 275 25.33 -16.35 -23.27
CA SER A 275 26.28 -16.68 -24.35
C SER A 275 25.61 -17.07 -25.67
N TYR A 276 24.52 -16.38 -26.03
CA TYR A 276 23.87 -16.59 -27.33
C TYR A 276 24.86 -16.40 -28.48
N THR A 277 24.76 -17.27 -29.47
CA THR A 277 25.57 -17.18 -30.70
C THR A 277 25.18 -15.96 -31.53
N ARG A 278 26.08 -15.52 -32.41
CA ARG A 278 25.80 -14.41 -33.33
C ARG A 278 24.55 -14.63 -34.19
N ALA A 279 24.27 -15.89 -34.57
CA ALA A 279 23.06 -16.22 -35.32
C ALA A 279 21.77 -16.05 -34.48
N GLN A 280 21.80 -16.46 -33.21
CA GLN A 280 20.67 -16.28 -32.29
C GLN A 280 20.43 -14.80 -31.97
N LEU A 281 21.50 -14.04 -31.72
CA LEU A 281 21.41 -12.59 -31.50
C LEU A 281 20.84 -11.87 -32.74
N ALA A 282 21.27 -12.25 -33.94
CA ALA A 282 20.75 -11.68 -35.17
C ALA A 282 19.26 -12.02 -35.40
N ALA A 283 18.82 -13.24 -35.08
CA ALA A 283 17.41 -13.61 -35.16
C ALA A 283 16.55 -12.76 -34.21
N LEU A 284 17.00 -12.61 -32.96
CA LEU A 284 16.34 -11.79 -31.94
C LEU A 284 16.31 -10.31 -32.32
N ALA A 285 17.40 -9.80 -32.90
CA ALA A 285 17.50 -8.42 -33.40
C ALA A 285 16.49 -8.12 -34.49
N ARG A 286 16.27 -9.03 -35.45
CA ARG A 286 15.27 -8.82 -36.51
C ARG A 286 13.87 -8.63 -35.93
N THR A 287 13.46 -9.51 -35.01
CA THR A 287 12.15 -9.36 -34.36
C THR A 287 12.05 -8.09 -33.52
N ALA A 288 13.12 -7.72 -32.81
CA ALA A 288 13.15 -6.49 -32.03
C ALA A 288 13.04 -5.23 -32.93
N ILE A 289 13.74 -5.22 -34.07
CA ILE A 289 13.67 -4.14 -35.05
C ILE A 289 12.25 -4.02 -35.60
N ASP A 290 11.63 -5.11 -36.01
CA ASP A 290 10.25 -5.11 -36.51
C ASP A 290 9.28 -4.52 -35.48
N ASN A 291 9.36 -4.95 -34.22
CA ASN A 291 8.51 -4.43 -33.16
C ASN A 291 8.76 -2.94 -32.87
N LEU A 292 10.03 -2.51 -32.79
CA LEU A 292 10.39 -1.12 -32.53
C LEU A 292 9.95 -0.19 -33.66
N SER A 293 10.11 -0.63 -34.92
CA SER A 293 9.64 0.11 -36.10
C SER A 293 8.12 0.25 -36.11
N ASN A 294 7.38 -0.80 -35.73
CA ASN A 294 5.92 -0.72 -35.59
C ASN A 294 5.47 0.32 -34.55
N GLU A 295 6.25 0.54 -33.48
CA GLU A 295 6.04 1.59 -32.48
C GLU A 295 6.60 2.97 -32.89
N ARG A 296 7.14 3.11 -34.11
CA ARG A 296 7.85 4.31 -34.59
C ARG A 296 9.10 4.69 -33.76
N ARG A 297 9.67 3.72 -33.03
CA ARG A 297 10.91 3.88 -32.25
C ARG A 297 12.14 3.63 -33.12
N TYR A 298 12.21 4.30 -34.26
CA TYR A 298 13.22 4.06 -35.30
C TYR A 298 14.66 4.29 -34.82
N ALA A 299 14.89 5.24 -33.91
CA ALA A 299 16.22 5.48 -33.33
C ALA A 299 16.73 4.27 -32.53
N ASP A 300 15.88 3.64 -31.73
CA ASP A 300 16.23 2.42 -30.99
C ASP A 300 16.43 1.24 -31.96
N ALA A 301 15.56 1.11 -32.97
CA ALA A 301 15.66 0.07 -34.00
C ALA A 301 16.99 0.17 -34.77
N ALA A 302 17.42 1.39 -35.13
CA ALA A 302 18.69 1.63 -35.80
C ALA A 302 19.89 1.18 -34.96
N ILE A 303 19.87 1.42 -33.65
CA ILE A 303 20.95 0.95 -32.75
C ILE A 303 21.02 -0.57 -32.77
N VAL A 304 19.87 -1.25 -32.68
CA VAL A 304 19.82 -2.72 -32.72
C VAL A 304 20.30 -3.27 -34.06
N ALA A 305 19.90 -2.66 -35.18
CA ALA A 305 20.35 -3.05 -36.52
C ALA A 305 21.88 -2.91 -36.66
N ASP A 306 22.43 -1.80 -36.17
CA ASP A 306 23.85 -1.53 -36.23
C ASP A 306 24.67 -2.53 -35.41
N GLU A 307 24.31 -2.71 -34.14
CA GLU A 307 25.08 -3.51 -33.19
C GLU A 307 25.02 -5.01 -33.52
N TYR A 308 23.82 -5.52 -33.85
CA TYR A 308 23.58 -6.96 -33.91
C TYR A 308 23.47 -7.52 -35.33
N LEU A 309 23.04 -6.73 -36.32
CA LEU A 309 22.97 -7.16 -37.72
C LEU A 309 24.18 -6.68 -38.54
N GLN A 310 24.80 -5.56 -38.15
CA GLN A 310 25.86 -4.89 -38.92
C GLN A 310 25.42 -4.59 -40.36
N ASP A 311 24.12 -4.29 -40.54
CA ASP A 311 23.52 -3.93 -41.82
C ASP A 311 23.50 -2.40 -41.94
N ALA A 312 24.48 -1.86 -42.67
CA ALA A 312 24.65 -0.42 -42.83
C ALA A 312 23.47 0.23 -43.56
N GLU A 313 22.84 -0.47 -44.50
CA GLU A 313 21.76 0.07 -45.33
C GLU A 313 20.48 0.21 -44.50
N MET A 314 20.10 -0.85 -43.78
CA MET A 314 18.98 -0.84 -42.83
C MET A 314 19.21 0.17 -41.69
N THR A 315 20.42 0.26 -41.16
CA THR A 315 20.73 1.22 -40.10
C THR A 315 20.53 2.66 -40.57
N VAL A 316 21.04 2.99 -41.76
CA VAL A 316 20.92 4.33 -42.34
C VAL A 316 19.45 4.66 -42.66
N SER A 317 18.69 3.72 -43.21
CA SER A 317 17.26 3.94 -43.50
C SER A 317 16.46 4.20 -42.21
N LEU A 318 16.70 3.44 -41.15
CA LEU A 318 16.05 3.64 -39.85
C LEU A 318 16.45 4.97 -39.19
N LEU A 319 17.71 5.41 -39.32
CA LEU A 319 18.14 6.73 -38.80
C LEU A 319 17.49 7.89 -39.57
N VAL A 320 17.28 7.72 -40.88
CA VAL A 320 16.53 8.66 -41.73
C VAL A 320 15.07 8.74 -41.28
N GLU A 321 14.40 7.60 -41.08
CA GLU A 321 13.04 7.56 -40.55
C GLU A 321 12.93 8.16 -39.13
N ALA A 322 13.99 8.05 -38.33
CA ALA A 322 14.10 8.67 -37.00
C ALA A 322 14.38 10.19 -37.04
N GLY A 323 14.62 10.78 -38.22
CA GLY A 323 15.02 12.19 -38.37
C GLY A 323 16.45 12.49 -37.89
N GLN A 324 17.30 11.48 -37.70
CA GLN A 324 18.68 11.61 -37.23
C GLN A 324 19.68 11.71 -38.39
N TRP A 325 19.49 12.72 -39.26
CA TRP A 325 20.23 12.90 -40.52
C TRP A 325 21.75 12.94 -40.35
N MET A 326 22.22 13.65 -39.32
CA MET A 326 23.65 13.79 -39.03
C MET A 326 24.28 12.45 -38.65
N GLU A 327 23.54 11.65 -37.87
CA GLU A 327 24.00 10.33 -37.45
C GLU A 327 23.95 9.34 -38.60
N ALA A 328 22.90 9.38 -39.44
CA ALA A 328 22.82 8.63 -40.68
C ALA A 328 24.03 8.92 -41.59
N GLY A 329 24.38 10.20 -41.78
CA GLY A 329 25.51 10.61 -42.61
C GLY A 329 26.86 10.20 -42.03
N ARG A 330 27.04 10.32 -40.71
CA ARG A 330 28.24 9.82 -40.02
C ARG A 330 28.37 8.31 -40.20
N LYS A 331 27.27 7.57 -40.03
CA LYS A 331 27.25 6.11 -40.09
C LYS A 331 27.49 5.58 -41.51
N ALA A 332 26.83 6.16 -42.51
CA ALA A 332 27.06 5.84 -43.92
C ALA A 332 28.55 5.95 -44.30
N ARG A 333 29.20 7.07 -43.92
CA ARG A 333 30.64 7.25 -44.16
C ARG A 333 31.51 6.29 -43.35
N ALA A 334 31.17 6.05 -42.08
CA ALA A 334 31.92 5.11 -41.23
C ALA A 334 31.89 3.67 -41.76
N CYS A 335 30.81 3.28 -42.43
CA CYS A 335 30.65 1.97 -43.07
C CYS A 335 31.15 1.94 -44.53
N ASN A 336 31.83 2.99 -45.01
CA ASN A 336 32.26 3.15 -46.41
C ASN A 336 31.12 3.03 -47.44
N ARG A 337 29.90 3.39 -47.04
CA ARG A 337 28.69 3.43 -47.88
C ARG A 337 28.29 4.86 -48.18
N GLY A 338 29.20 5.62 -48.79
CA GLY A 338 28.96 7.02 -49.17
C GLY A 338 27.84 7.18 -50.22
N ASP A 339 27.56 6.12 -50.98
CA ASP A 339 26.44 6.00 -51.91
C ASP A 339 25.09 6.30 -51.24
N LEU A 340 24.90 5.87 -49.99
CA LEU A 340 23.66 6.07 -49.24
C LEU A 340 23.34 7.54 -48.94
N ILE A 341 24.33 8.44 -49.05
CA ILE A 341 24.11 9.87 -48.85
C ILE A 341 23.15 10.39 -49.92
N GLU A 342 23.42 10.11 -51.19
CA GLU A 342 22.61 10.59 -52.30
C GLU A 342 21.31 9.79 -52.42
N THR A 343 21.37 8.47 -52.24
CA THR A 343 20.22 7.60 -52.52
C THR A 343 19.19 7.55 -51.39
N CYS A 344 19.60 7.73 -50.14
CA CYS A 344 18.72 7.57 -48.98
C CYS A 344 18.62 8.85 -48.14
N ILE A 345 19.76 9.45 -47.77
CA ILE A 345 19.78 10.54 -46.81
C ILE A 345 19.25 11.85 -47.41
N LEU A 346 19.69 12.23 -48.61
CA LEU A 346 19.20 13.45 -49.28
C LEU A 346 17.71 13.34 -49.60
N ALA A 347 17.27 12.21 -50.16
CA ALA A 347 15.86 11.97 -50.44
C ALA A 347 15.00 12.03 -49.17
N GLY A 348 15.44 11.38 -48.08
CA GLY A 348 14.73 11.43 -46.81
C GLY A 348 14.74 12.82 -46.15
N LEU A 349 15.82 13.60 -46.34
CA LEU A 349 15.92 14.97 -45.84
C LEU A 349 14.93 15.89 -46.57
N GLU A 350 14.80 15.75 -47.89
CA GLU A 350 13.80 16.47 -48.69
C GLU A 350 12.38 16.14 -48.21
N GLU A 351 12.04 14.86 -48.10
CA GLU A 351 10.72 14.44 -47.59
C GLU A 351 10.47 14.92 -46.15
N GLY A 352 11.50 14.88 -45.30
CA GLY A 352 11.44 15.39 -43.93
C GLY A 352 11.24 16.92 -43.87
N ALA A 353 11.85 17.67 -44.78
CA ALA A 353 11.68 19.11 -44.89
C ALA A 353 10.27 19.47 -45.37
N ASP A 354 9.77 18.79 -46.40
CA ASP A 354 8.40 18.98 -46.91
C ASP A 354 7.36 18.69 -45.81
N ARG A 355 7.52 17.57 -45.09
CA ARG A 355 6.64 17.23 -43.97
C ARG A 355 6.64 18.28 -42.86
N LEU A 356 7.83 18.82 -42.53
CA LEU A 356 7.93 19.88 -41.52
C LEU A 356 7.25 21.18 -41.99
N LEU A 357 7.36 21.53 -43.27
CA LEU A 357 6.65 22.68 -43.84
C LEU A 357 5.13 22.48 -43.78
N GLU A 358 4.63 21.31 -44.16
CA GLU A 358 3.21 20.97 -44.06
C GLU A 358 2.70 21.06 -42.60
N ASP A 359 3.47 20.54 -41.63
CA ASP A 359 3.13 20.62 -40.21
C ASP A 359 3.08 22.09 -39.73
N MET A 360 4.00 22.94 -40.19
CA MET A 360 4.03 24.36 -39.87
C MET A 360 2.82 25.10 -40.45
N GLU A 361 2.47 24.84 -41.71
CA GLU A 361 1.29 25.42 -42.36
C GLU A 361 -0.01 24.99 -41.67
N MET A 362 -0.13 23.72 -41.29
CA MET A 362 -1.27 23.22 -40.51
C MET A 362 -1.37 23.88 -39.13
N ALA A 363 -0.24 24.04 -38.44
CA ALA A 363 -0.19 24.69 -37.12
C ALA A 363 -0.59 26.17 -37.21
N GLU A 364 -0.11 26.89 -38.23
CA GLU A 364 -0.48 28.28 -38.49
C GLU A 364 -1.98 28.41 -38.79
N ALA A 365 -2.52 27.60 -39.70
CA ALA A 365 -3.95 27.60 -40.02
C ALA A 365 -4.83 27.29 -38.79
N GLN A 366 -4.38 26.38 -37.92
CA GLN A 366 -5.08 26.08 -36.68
C GLN A 366 -4.99 27.23 -35.68
N LEU A 367 -3.85 27.92 -35.56
CA LEU A 367 -3.71 29.11 -34.73
C LEU A 367 -4.63 30.23 -35.21
N ASP A 368 -4.65 30.52 -36.51
CA ASP A 368 -5.53 31.53 -37.11
C ASP A 368 -7.01 31.24 -36.87
N LYS A 369 -7.39 29.96 -36.89
CA LYS A 369 -8.76 29.52 -36.60
C LYS A 369 -9.13 29.61 -35.12
N GLN A 370 -8.23 29.20 -34.22
CA GLN A 370 -8.53 29.08 -32.78
C GLN A 370 -8.31 30.38 -32.01
N TYR A 371 -7.37 31.22 -32.44
CA TYR A 371 -7.02 32.45 -31.73
C TYR A 371 -8.18 33.44 -31.59
N PRO A 372 -8.97 33.73 -32.64
CA PRO A 372 -10.16 34.60 -32.51
C PRO A 372 -11.18 34.04 -31.53
N ARG A 373 -11.44 32.72 -31.59
CA ARG A 373 -12.37 32.04 -30.68
C ARG A 373 -11.89 32.10 -29.23
N LEU A 374 -10.59 31.96 -28.99
CA LEU A 374 -10.00 32.11 -27.67
C LEU A 374 -10.18 33.55 -27.14
N LEU A 375 -10.03 34.56 -28.00
CA LEU A 375 -10.28 35.96 -27.61
C LEU A 375 -11.75 36.20 -27.25
N GLU A 376 -12.69 35.62 -28.00
CA GLU A 376 -14.13 35.66 -27.67
C GLU A 376 -14.40 35.02 -26.31
N LEU A 377 -13.91 33.79 -26.09
CA LEU A 377 -14.10 33.06 -24.83
C LEU A 377 -13.50 33.81 -23.63
N ARG A 378 -12.36 34.48 -23.82
CA ARG A 378 -11.77 35.33 -22.77
C ARG A 378 -12.64 36.54 -22.46
N LYS A 379 -13.23 37.18 -23.47
CA LYS A 379 -14.20 38.28 -23.26
C LYS A 379 -15.45 37.79 -22.56
N GLU A 380 -16.02 36.66 -23.00
CA GLU A 380 -17.18 36.03 -22.37
C GLU A 380 -16.88 35.68 -20.89
N PHE A 381 -15.74 35.06 -20.62
CA PHE A 381 -15.29 34.70 -19.27
C PHE A 381 -15.14 35.92 -18.35
N LEU A 382 -14.56 37.01 -18.85
CA LEU A 382 -14.43 38.26 -18.09
C LEU A 382 -15.76 39.00 -17.92
N SER A 383 -16.67 38.87 -18.87
CA SER A 383 -18.01 39.48 -18.83
C SER A 383 -19.00 38.72 -17.97
N ARG A 384 -18.73 37.44 -17.68
CA ARG A 384 -19.55 36.62 -16.81
C ARG A 384 -19.32 37.10 -15.37
N PRO A 385 -20.35 37.57 -14.65
CA PRO A 385 -20.21 37.84 -13.23
C PRO A 385 -19.75 36.56 -12.54
N ALA A 386 -18.87 36.68 -11.53
CA ALA A 386 -18.47 35.55 -10.71
C ALA A 386 -19.73 35.02 -9.99
N GLU A 387 -20.41 34.06 -10.61
CA GLU A 387 -21.40 33.23 -9.94
C GLU A 387 -20.61 32.39 -8.94
N ILE A 388 -20.51 32.91 -7.71
CA ILE A 388 -20.16 32.12 -6.54
C ILE A 388 -21.34 31.17 -6.34
N ASP A 389 -21.23 29.99 -6.95
CA ASP A 389 -22.12 28.88 -6.67
C ASP A 389 -21.79 28.37 -5.26
N GLU A 390 -22.43 28.95 -4.25
CA GLU A 390 -22.27 28.60 -2.82
C GLU A 390 -22.53 27.10 -2.54
N HIS A 391 -23.07 26.35 -3.50
CA HIS A 391 -23.40 24.93 -3.35
C HIS A 391 -22.31 23.94 -3.77
N ASN A 392 -21.17 24.37 -4.31
CA ASN A 392 -20.13 23.44 -4.80
C ASN A 392 -18.81 23.41 -4.00
N VAL A 393 -18.72 24.15 -2.88
CA VAL A 393 -17.51 24.14 -2.02
C VAL A 393 -17.31 22.80 -1.28
N LEU A 394 -18.28 21.88 -1.34
CA LEU A 394 -18.25 20.60 -0.62
C LEU A 394 -17.67 19.42 -1.42
N LEU A 395 -17.35 19.59 -2.71
CA LEU A 395 -16.91 18.48 -3.58
C LEU A 395 -15.43 18.56 -4.01
N ASP A 396 -14.71 19.61 -3.61
CA ASP A 396 -13.30 19.82 -4.04
C ASP A 396 -12.28 18.87 -3.37
N ASP A 397 -12.65 18.14 -2.32
CA ASP A 397 -11.75 17.23 -1.57
C ASP A 397 -11.96 15.73 -1.86
N VAL A 398 -12.77 15.36 -2.86
CA VAL A 398 -12.97 13.95 -3.22
C VAL A 398 -12.20 13.62 -4.49
N GLU A 399 -10.98 13.07 -4.34
CA GLU A 399 -10.30 12.36 -5.42
C GLU A 399 -11.11 11.11 -5.81
N ILE A 400 -12.01 11.25 -6.77
CA ILE A 400 -12.70 10.12 -7.39
C ILE A 400 -11.71 9.45 -8.35
N GLN A 401 -10.99 8.43 -7.88
CA GLN A 401 -10.39 7.45 -8.77
C GLN A 401 -11.52 6.62 -9.42
N SER A 402 -11.97 7.03 -10.60
CA SER A 402 -12.76 6.16 -11.48
C SER A 402 -12.60 6.53 -12.96
N SER A 403 -12.11 5.55 -13.70
CA SER A 403 -11.73 5.55 -15.11
C SER A 403 -12.92 5.51 -16.10
N SER A 404 -14.07 6.13 -15.77
CA SER A 404 -15.25 6.12 -16.64
C SER A 404 -15.94 7.48 -16.88
N THR A 405 -15.41 8.59 -16.38
CA THR A 405 -16.00 9.94 -16.56
C THR A 405 -15.19 10.77 -17.56
N ALA A 406 -14.98 10.24 -18.76
CA ALA A 406 -14.27 10.96 -19.84
C ALA A 406 -15.18 11.80 -20.75
N LEU A 407 -16.46 12.00 -20.40
CA LEU A 407 -17.40 12.75 -21.26
C LEU A 407 -17.73 14.18 -20.79
N THR A 408 -17.12 14.65 -19.70
CA THR A 408 -17.28 16.04 -19.24
C THR A 408 -15.96 16.60 -18.72
N SER A 409 -14.98 16.80 -19.59
CA SER A 409 -13.77 17.53 -19.22
C SER A 409 -14.08 19.03 -19.12
N GLN A 410 -14.48 19.49 -17.94
CA GLN A 410 -14.30 20.90 -17.59
C GLN A 410 -12.81 21.12 -17.30
N PHE A 411 -12.14 21.77 -18.24
CA PHE A 411 -10.73 22.13 -18.20
C PHE A 411 -10.33 22.81 -16.86
N SER A 412 -9.16 22.44 -16.36
CA SER A 412 -8.53 22.85 -15.10
C SER A 412 -8.65 24.34 -14.75
N ARG A 413 -9.27 24.64 -13.60
CA ARG A 413 -9.35 25.98 -12.96
C ARG A 413 -8.07 26.36 -12.18
N PHE A 414 -6.91 25.78 -12.51
CA PHE A 414 -5.67 25.95 -11.72
C PHE A 414 -4.83 27.20 -12.05
N THR A 415 -5.26 28.06 -12.97
CA THR A 415 -4.49 29.27 -13.35
C THR A 415 -4.95 30.58 -12.69
N LEU A 416 -6.02 30.58 -11.89
CA LEU A 416 -6.51 31.80 -11.23
C LEU A 416 -5.79 32.14 -9.92
N THR A 417 -5.12 31.19 -9.27
CA THR A 417 -4.50 31.39 -7.94
C THR A 417 -3.06 31.91 -7.97
N THR A 418 -2.35 31.86 -9.10
CA THR A 418 -0.97 32.36 -9.20
C THR A 418 -0.85 33.83 -9.60
N ALA A 419 -1.90 34.45 -10.16
CA ALA A 419 -1.85 35.86 -10.57
C ALA A 419 -2.08 36.86 -9.41
N THR A 420 -2.63 36.41 -8.28
CA THR A 420 -3.02 37.31 -7.17
C THR A 420 -1.96 37.51 -6.09
N HIS A 421 -0.82 36.80 -6.16
CA HIS A 421 0.23 36.88 -5.13
C HIS A 421 1.48 37.70 -5.50
N SER A 422 1.52 38.38 -6.65
CA SER A 422 2.72 39.16 -7.06
C SER A 422 2.57 40.69 -6.98
N THR A 423 1.57 41.23 -6.28
CA THR A 423 1.49 42.67 -6.03
C THR A 423 0.98 42.95 -4.61
N ARG A 424 1.87 42.85 -3.63
CA ARG A 424 1.99 43.85 -2.56
C ARG A 424 3.31 43.76 -1.83
#